data_AF-A0A2S8G7E5-F1
#
_entry.id   AF-A0A2S8G7E5-F1
#
_cell.length_a   1.000
_cell.length_b   1.000
_cell.length_c   1.000
_cell.angle_alpha   90.00
_cell.angle_beta   90.00
_cell.angle_gamma   90.00
#
_symmetry.space_group_name_H-M   'P 1'
#
loop_
_entity.id
_entity.type
_entity.pdbx_description
1 polymer ?
#
loop_
_entity_poly.entity_id
_entity_poly.type
_entity_poly.pdbx_seq_one_letter_code
_entity_poly.pdbx_strand_id
1 'polypeptide(L)'
;MGWEKRRDSKSKYLYRSIRINGKVTKRYIGPEHDPVTRLVDKKLRLDCAEEAALTLELQNERSDFKRYLTALNALSSHVRFVLQLCMWAEGLELKKGLRALMSQNHRLTLEDISANNPELPTLEEFHRLVRLSRKGDDDAAEELQRIVRHHKDIWDPYADLNRHVEATLIEMISGGEVVLKESLRSKVDDLKDSIRGKADNPVDALLVDQIMISWLELRYTHMATLQSQNGERDSRFWDAQYARAHSRYLAAIRELVDIREIYGDSDGVSHLREVVDGN
;
A
#
# COMPACT_ATOMS: atom_id res chain seq x y z
N MET A 1 -15.54 -5.03 28.50
CA MET A 1 -16.08 -5.78 29.65
C MET A 1 -15.62 -5.10 30.93
N GLY A 2 -16.12 -5.49 32.10
CA GLY A 2 -15.71 -4.86 33.37
C GLY A 2 -15.57 -5.87 34.50
N TRP A 3 -14.85 -5.47 35.54
CA TRP A 3 -14.74 -6.21 36.80
C TRP A 3 -15.63 -5.56 37.85
N GLU A 4 -16.41 -6.37 38.59
CA GLU A 4 -17.27 -5.89 39.67
C GLU A 4 -17.14 -6.78 40.89
N LYS A 5 -17.04 -6.16 42.08
CA LYS A 5 -17.04 -6.88 43.36
C LYS A 5 -18.49 -7.05 43.83
N ARG A 6 -18.92 -8.29 44.02
CA ARG A 6 -20.26 -8.57 44.57
C ARG A 6 -20.30 -8.36 46.08
N ARG A 7 -21.45 -7.95 46.61
CA ARG A 7 -21.66 -7.83 48.07
C ARG A 7 -21.48 -9.16 48.81
N ASP A 8 -21.90 -10.25 48.17
CA ASP A 8 -21.95 -11.58 48.82
C ASP A 8 -20.68 -12.41 48.62
N SER A 9 -19.68 -11.91 47.89
CA SER A 9 -18.45 -12.64 47.59
C SER A 9 -17.23 -11.75 47.68
N LYS A 10 -16.15 -12.23 48.32
CA LYS A 10 -14.88 -11.50 48.42
C LYS A 10 -14.19 -11.33 47.06
N SER A 11 -14.46 -12.19 46.07
CA SER A 11 -13.86 -12.16 44.73
C SER A 11 -14.56 -11.20 43.76
N LYS A 12 -13.77 -10.59 42.86
CA LYS A 12 -14.28 -9.83 41.71
C LYS A 12 -14.80 -10.78 40.64
N TYR A 13 -15.79 -10.34 39.87
CA TYR A 13 -16.35 -11.06 38.74
C TYR A 13 -16.22 -10.27 37.46
N LEU A 14 -15.86 -10.96 36.37
CA LEU A 14 -15.87 -10.41 35.04
C LEU A 14 -17.32 -10.41 34.53
N TYR A 15 -17.77 -9.27 34.01
CA TYR A 15 -19.10 -9.13 33.42
C TYR A 15 -19.05 -8.48 32.04
N ARG A 16 -20.04 -8.85 31.22
CA ARG A 16 -20.36 -8.18 29.95
C ARG A 16 -21.72 -7.51 30.08
N SER A 17 -21.79 -6.23 29.74
CA SER A 17 -23.07 -5.53 29.58
C SER A 17 -23.73 -5.94 28.28
N ILE A 18 -24.98 -6.36 28.32
CA ILE A 18 -25.77 -6.79 27.16
C ILE A 18 -27.11 -6.06 27.24
N ARG A 19 -27.65 -5.62 26.09
CA ARG A 19 -29.00 -5.04 26.04
C ARG A 19 -30.01 -6.16 25.76
N ILE A 20 -31.01 -6.28 26.63
CA ILE A 20 -32.15 -7.20 26.48
C ILE A 20 -33.42 -6.36 26.62
N ASN A 21 -34.26 -6.34 25.59
CA ASN A 21 -35.53 -5.57 25.55
C ASN A 21 -35.34 -4.09 25.95
N GLY A 22 -34.31 -3.44 25.40
CA GLY A 22 -34.02 -2.02 25.66
C GLY A 22 -33.38 -1.71 27.02
N LYS A 23 -33.29 -2.69 27.94
CA LYS A 23 -32.62 -2.53 29.23
C LYS A 23 -31.21 -3.11 29.18
N VAL A 24 -30.24 -2.36 29.73
CA VAL A 24 -28.85 -2.84 29.87
C VAL A 24 -28.79 -3.74 31.10
N THR A 25 -28.43 -5.02 30.90
CA THR A 25 -28.26 -6.01 31.96
C THR A 25 -26.83 -6.53 31.96
N LYS A 26 -26.27 -6.75 33.16
CA LYS A 26 -24.93 -7.32 33.32
C LYS A 26 -25.03 -8.85 33.30
N ARG A 27 -24.30 -9.50 32.39
CA ARG A 27 -24.11 -10.96 32.36
C ARG A 27 -22.73 -11.27 32.93
N TYR A 28 -22.69 -12.03 34.02
CA TYR A 28 -21.45 -12.43 34.67
C TYR A 28 -20.89 -13.68 33.99
N ILE A 29 -19.58 -13.68 33.77
CA ILE A 29 -18.87 -14.78 33.10
C ILE A 29 -18.27 -15.71 34.16
N GLY A 30 -17.57 -15.14 35.14
CA GLY A 30 -16.98 -15.93 36.24
C GLY A 30 -16.12 -15.08 37.18
N PRO A 31 -15.61 -15.70 38.26
CA PRO A 31 -14.80 -15.03 39.28
C PRO A 31 -13.33 -14.88 38.87
N GLU A 32 -12.62 -13.95 39.50
CA GLU A 32 -11.21 -13.62 39.20
C GLU A 32 -10.21 -14.77 39.37
N HIS A 33 -10.52 -15.76 40.21
CA HIS A 33 -9.65 -16.91 40.46
C HIS A 33 -9.89 -18.06 39.48
N ASP A 34 -10.97 -18.02 38.69
CA ASP A 34 -11.25 -19.03 37.68
C ASP A 34 -10.28 -18.87 36.48
N PRO A 35 -9.52 -19.91 36.12
CA PRO A 35 -8.57 -19.86 35.01
C PRO A 35 -9.22 -19.50 33.67
N VAL A 36 -10.46 -19.94 33.41
CA VAL A 36 -11.16 -19.63 32.16
C VAL A 36 -11.49 -18.14 32.08
N THR A 37 -12.00 -17.57 33.18
CA THR A 37 -12.29 -16.13 33.27
C THR A 37 -11.05 -15.26 33.04
N ARG A 38 -9.89 -15.65 33.57
CA ARG A 38 -8.62 -14.93 33.33
C ARG A 38 -8.18 -14.99 31.87
N LEU A 39 -8.33 -16.13 31.20
CA LEU A 39 -7.99 -16.27 29.79
C LEU A 39 -8.86 -15.38 28.90
N VAL A 40 -10.16 -15.30 29.20
CA VAL A 40 -11.10 -14.41 28.49
C VAL A 40 -10.71 -12.94 28.66
N ASP A 41 -10.39 -12.49 29.90
CA ASP A 41 -9.92 -11.12 30.15
C ASP A 41 -8.60 -10.83 29.43
N LYS A 42 -7.65 -11.78 29.45
CA LYS A 42 -6.37 -11.64 28.76
C LYS A 42 -6.55 -11.49 27.25
N LYS A 43 -7.39 -12.33 26.63
CA LYS A 43 -7.70 -12.24 25.19
C LYS A 43 -8.29 -10.88 24.84
N LEU A 44 -9.28 -10.41 25.59
CA LEU A 44 -9.90 -9.11 25.35
C LEU A 44 -8.90 -7.95 25.44
N ARG A 45 -7.95 -8.01 26.38
CA ARG A 45 -6.90 -7.00 26.47
C ARG A 45 -5.94 -7.03 25.29
N LEU A 46 -5.64 -8.22 24.77
CA LEU A 46 -4.82 -8.37 23.57
C LEU A 46 -5.55 -7.79 22.35
N ASP A 47 -6.82 -8.17 22.14
CA ASP A 47 -7.63 -7.65 21.02
C ASP A 47 -7.73 -6.11 21.09
N CYS A 48 -7.99 -5.54 22.28
CA CYS A 48 -8.01 -4.08 22.46
C CYS A 48 -6.63 -3.42 22.28
N ALA A 49 -5.54 -4.09 22.65
CA ALA A 49 -4.19 -3.56 22.47
C ALA A 49 -3.77 -3.59 20.99
N GLU A 50 -4.17 -4.63 20.25
CA GLU A 50 -3.96 -4.75 18.81
C GLU A 50 -4.73 -3.67 18.04
N GLU A 51 -6.02 -3.47 18.36
CA GLU A 51 -6.81 -2.36 17.81
C GLU A 51 -6.17 -1.00 18.14
N ALA A 52 -5.73 -0.80 19.39
CA ALA A 52 -5.07 0.44 19.79
C ALA A 52 -3.75 0.66 19.04
N ALA A 53 -2.93 -0.38 18.87
CA ALA A 53 -1.67 -0.32 18.12
C ALA A 53 -1.91 0.08 16.66
N LEU A 54 -2.90 -0.54 16.00
CA LEU A 54 -3.27 -0.22 14.61
C LEU A 54 -3.77 1.23 14.48
N THR A 55 -4.56 1.72 15.46
CA THR A 55 -4.99 3.13 15.45
C THR A 55 -3.83 4.10 15.63
N LEU A 56 -2.83 3.74 16.43
CA LEU A 56 -1.65 4.56 16.68
C LEU A 56 -0.75 4.59 15.43
N GLU A 57 -0.59 3.46 14.74
CA GLU A 57 0.15 3.37 13.48
C GLU A 57 -0.47 4.27 12.40
N LEU A 58 -1.79 4.20 12.20
CA LEU A 58 -2.50 5.09 11.30
C LEU A 58 -2.37 6.58 11.67
N GLN A 59 -2.34 6.91 12.98
CA GLN A 59 -2.13 8.28 13.44
C GLN A 59 -0.70 8.77 13.16
N ASN A 60 0.29 7.89 13.31
CA ASN A 60 1.69 8.18 12.98
C ASN A 60 1.86 8.41 11.48
N GLU A 61 1.35 7.52 10.64
CA GLU A 61 1.36 7.66 9.19
C GLU A 61 0.71 8.98 8.73
N ARG A 62 -0.45 9.33 9.30
CA ARG A 62 -1.13 10.60 9.01
C ARG A 62 -0.29 11.82 9.42
N SER A 63 0.41 11.71 10.55
CA SER A 63 1.28 12.78 11.05
C SER A 63 2.51 12.96 10.16
N ASP A 64 3.09 11.88 9.66
CA ASP A 64 4.21 11.90 8.74
C ASP A 64 3.80 12.44 7.37
N PHE A 65 2.64 12.03 6.84
CA PHE A 65 2.08 12.62 5.62
C PHE A 65 1.91 14.14 5.73
N LYS A 66 1.40 14.62 6.88
CA LYS A 66 1.27 16.07 7.14
C LYS A 66 2.63 16.78 7.17
N ARG A 67 3.67 16.13 7.71
CA ARG A 67 5.05 16.65 7.71
C ARG A 67 5.59 16.73 6.28
N TYR A 68 5.40 15.69 5.46
CA TYR A 68 5.83 15.68 4.06
C TYR A 68 5.15 16.78 3.24
N LEU A 69 3.83 16.95 3.38
CA LEU A 69 3.11 18.05 2.72
C LEU A 69 3.63 19.42 3.15
N THR A 70 3.94 19.60 4.43
CA THR A 70 4.51 20.85 4.94
C THR A 70 5.90 21.10 4.33
N ALA A 71 6.74 20.07 4.23
CA ALA A 71 8.07 20.17 3.62
C ALA A 71 8.00 20.48 2.12
N LEU A 72 7.10 19.82 1.38
CA LEU A 72 6.87 20.09 -0.05
C LEU A 72 6.40 21.53 -0.29
N ASN A 73 5.47 22.03 0.55
CA ASN A 73 5.02 23.42 0.47
C ASN A 73 6.14 24.42 0.78
N ALA A 74 7.02 24.09 1.74
CA ALA A 74 8.20 24.89 2.02
C ALA A 74 9.15 24.89 0.82
N LEU A 75 9.47 23.73 0.24
CA LEU A 75 10.36 23.61 -0.92
C LEU A 75 9.82 24.39 -2.13
N SER A 76 8.53 24.23 -2.45
CA SER A 76 7.85 24.98 -3.51
C SER A 76 7.99 26.50 -3.31
N SER A 77 7.89 26.96 -2.06
CA SER A 77 8.05 28.38 -1.73
C SER A 77 9.49 28.88 -1.93
N HIS A 78 10.50 28.06 -1.60
CA HIS A 78 11.91 28.40 -1.84
C HIS A 78 12.24 28.42 -3.34
N VAL A 79 11.78 27.44 -4.11
CA VAL A 79 11.96 27.40 -5.57
C VAL A 79 11.35 28.64 -6.21
N ARG A 80 10.14 29.04 -5.78
CA ARG A 80 9.48 30.28 -6.25
C ARG A 80 10.31 31.52 -5.92
N PHE A 81 10.83 31.61 -4.70
CA PHE A 81 11.65 32.74 -4.25
C PHE A 81 12.93 32.86 -5.07
N VAL A 82 13.63 31.75 -5.31
CA VAL A 82 14.85 31.72 -6.14
C VAL A 82 14.53 32.08 -7.58
N LEU A 83 13.48 31.51 -8.19
CA LEU A 83 13.06 31.89 -9.54
C LEU A 83 12.74 33.38 -9.64
N GLN A 84 12.07 33.95 -8.64
CA GLN A 84 11.73 35.38 -8.61
C GLN A 84 12.98 36.26 -8.50
N LEU A 85 13.97 35.85 -7.70
CA LEU A 85 15.27 36.53 -7.61
C LEU A 85 16.06 36.45 -8.93
N CYS A 86 16.11 35.28 -9.57
CA CYS A 86 16.77 35.10 -10.86
C CYS A 86 16.12 35.97 -11.94
N MET A 87 14.78 36.03 -12.00
CA MET A 87 14.06 36.89 -12.95
C MET A 87 14.29 38.39 -12.69
N TRP A 88 14.39 38.81 -11.43
CA TRP A 88 14.73 40.19 -11.07
C TRP A 88 16.15 40.56 -11.48
N ALA A 89 17.12 39.65 -11.31
CA ALA A 89 18.51 39.86 -11.68
C ALA A 89 18.71 39.99 -13.20
N GLU A 90 17.91 39.29 -14.01
CA GLU A 90 17.97 39.37 -15.48
C GLU A 90 17.05 40.43 -16.11
N GLY A 91 16.34 41.23 -15.30
CA GLY A 91 15.47 42.31 -15.80
C GLY A 91 14.24 41.81 -16.58
N LEU A 92 13.87 40.53 -16.43
CA LEU A 92 12.76 39.93 -17.14
C LEU A 92 11.43 40.26 -16.43
N GLU A 93 10.61 41.12 -17.04
CA GLU A 93 9.26 41.37 -16.53
C GLU A 93 8.39 40.11 -16.66
N LEU A 94 7.96 39.59 -15.52
CA LEU A 94 7.00 38.49 -15.42
C LEU A 94 5.73 38.81 -16.22
N LYS A 95 5.54 38.13 -17.37
CA LYS A 95 4.29 38.16 -18.15
C LYS A 95 3.11 37.82 -17.22
N LYS A 96 1.99 38.54 -17.37
CA LYS A 96 0.79 38.43 -16.50
C LYS A 96 0.31 36.98 -16.29
N GLY A 97 0.47 36.11 -17.29
CA GLY A 97 0.12 34.68 -17.22
C GLY A 97 0.96 33.87 -16.22
N LEU A 98 2.25 34.17 -16.06
CA LEU A 98 3.11 33.46 -15.10
C LEU A 98 2.85 33.92 -13.66
N ARG A 99 2.46 35.20 -13.47
CA ARG A 99 1.98 35.70 -12.16
C ARG A 99 0.65 35.04 -11.77
N ALA A 100 -0.25 34.83 -12.73
CA ALA A 100 -1.50 34.12 -12.52
C ALA A 100 -1.26 32.65 -12.12
N LEU A 101 -0.37 31.95 -12.83
CA LEU A 101 0.00 30.56 -12.54
C LEU A 101 0.72 30.41 -11.18
N MET A 102 1.57 31.38 -10.82
CA MET A 102 2.22 31.42 -9.50
C MET A 102 1.26 31.82 -8.36
N SER A 103 0.17 32.54 -8.65
CA SER A 103 -0.87 32.89 -7.68
C SER A 103 -1.88 31.76 -7.45
N GLN A 104 -2.12 30.91 -8.47
CA GLN A 104 -3.05 29.77 -8.38
C GLN A 104 -2.52 28.65 -7.47
N ASN A 105 -1.21 28.42 -7.43
CA ASN A 105 -0.62 27.35 -6.61
C ASN A 105 -0.50 27.70 -5.12
N HIS A 106 -0.91 28.90 -4.67
CA HIS A 106 -0.75 29.32 -3.27
C HIS A 106 -1.90 28.90 -2.33
N ARG A 107 -2.93 28.22 -2.83
CA ARG A 107 -4.11 27.85 -2.03
C ARG A 107 -4.67 26.50 -2.48
N LEU A 108 -3.89 25.45 -2.31
CA LEU A 108 -4.48 24.12 -2.23
C LEU A 108 -4.46 23.72 -0.76
N THR A 109 -5.41 24.28 0.00
CA THR A 109 -5.83 23.62 1.23
C THR A 109 -6.52 22.31 0.85
N LEU A 110 -6.61 21.35 1.79
CA LEU A 110 -7.42 20.14 1.58
C LEU A 110 -8.88 20.47 1.20
N GLU A 111 -9.37 21.66 1.60
CA GLU A 111 -10.70 22.19 1.28
C GLU A 111 -10.79 22.66 -0.19
N ASP A 112 -9.72 23.25 -0.75
CA ASP A 112 -9.70 23.73 -2.14
C ASP A 112 -9.61 22.58 -3.18
N ILE A 113 -8.96 21.46 -2.82
CA ILE A 113 -8.94 20.24 -3.63
C ILE A 113 -10.33 19.58 -3.64
N SER A 114 -11.03 19.61 -2.50
CA SER A 114 -12.40 19.11 -2.38
C SER A 114 -13.41 20.01 -3.10
N ALA A 115 -13.19 21.33 -3.15
CA ALA A 115 -14.10 22.29 -3.78
C ALA A 115 -13.99 22.32 -5.31
N ASN A 116 -12.84 21.95 -5.88
CA ASN A 116 -12.60 21.94 -7.32
C ASN A 116 -13.03 20.65 -8.04
N ASN A 117 -13.62 19.70 -7.32
CA ASN A 117 -14.13 18.45 -7.91
C ASN A 117 -15.51 18.11 -7.33
N PRO A 118 -16.59 18.82 -7.72
CA PRO A 118 -17.91 18.74 -7.10
C PRO A 118 -18.61 17.38 -7.26
N GLU A 119 -17.99 16.42 -7.96
CA GLU A 119 -18.51 15.08 -8.19
C GLU A 119 -17.87 14.01 -7.28
N LEU A 120 -16.72 14.30 -6.64
CA LEU A 120 -16.06 13.35 -5.75
C LEU A 120 -16.59 13.49 -4.31
N PRO A 121 -17.04 12.41 -3.66
CA PRO A 121 -17.45 12.46 -2.26
C PRO A 121 -16.25 12.83 -1.39
N THR A 122 -16.50 13.53 -0.28
CA THR A 122 -15.45 13.76 0.71
C THR A 122 -14.92 12.43 1.26
N LEU A 123 -13.67 12.40 1.73
CA LEU A 123 -13.07 11.17 2.28
C LEU A 123 -13.91 10.58 3.43
N GLU A 124 -14.54 11.42 4.24
CA GLU A 124 -15.42 10.99 5.33
C GLU A 124 -16.71 10.34 4.81
N GLU A 125 -17.32 10.90 3.76
CA GLU A 125 -18.49 10.33 3.09
C GLU A 125 -18.15 9.01 2.40
N PHE A 126 -17.00 8.94 1.72
CA PHE A 126 -16.51 7.71 1.11
C PHE A 126 -16.30 6.60 2.15
N HIS A 127 -15.63 6.91 3.27
CA HIS A 127 -15.45 5.95 4.37
C HIS A 127 -16.77 5.53 5.03
N ARG A 128 -17.75 6.43 5.09
CA ARG A 128 -19.09 6.12 5.57
C ARG A 128 -19.79 5.14 4.63
N LEU A 129 -19.77 5.38 3.32
CA LEU A 129 -20.36 4.50 2.31
C LEU A 129 -19.72 3.11 2.34
N VAL A 130 -18.39 3.02 2.41
CA VAL A 130 -17.66 1.74 2.55
C VAL A 130 -18.11 0.98 3.80
N ARG A 131 -18.29 1.67 4.93
CA ARG A 131 -18.71 1.04 6.19
C ARG A 131 -20.16 0.55 6.15
N LEU A 132 -21.05 1.29 5.49
CA LEU A 132 -22.45 0.91 5.33
C LEU A 132 -22.59 -0.26 4.35
N SER A 133 -21.92 -0.19 3.20
CA SER A 133 -21.87 -1.29 2.23
C SER A 133 -21.34 -2.59 2.86
N ARG A 134 -20.26 -2.54 3.66
CA ARG A 134 -19.76 -3.72 4.40
C ARG A 134 -20.77 -4.31 5.40
N LYS A 135 -21.75 -3.54 5.85
CA LYS A 135 -22.82 -4.00 6.75
C LYS A 135 -24.04 -4.54 6.01
N GLY A 136 -24.00 -4.61 4.68
CA GLY A 136 -25.10 -5.10 3.83
C GLY A 136 -26.14 -4.04 3.48
N ASP A 137 -25.77 -2.76 3.49
CA ASP A 137 -26.60 -1.67 2.99
C ASP A 137 -26.44 -1.59 1.46
N ASP A 138 -27.47 -2.03 0.73
CA ASP A 138 -27.47 -2.14 -0.74
C ASP A 138 -27.43 -0.75 -1.41
N ASP A 139 -28.14 0.24 -0.86
CA ASP A 139 -28.15 1.62 -1.39
C ASP A 139 -26.75 2.24 -1.28
N ALA A 140 -26.07 2.03 -0.15
CA ALA A 140 -24.70 2.48 0.03
C ALA A 140 -23.71 1.76 -0.90
N ALA A 141 -23.97 0.49 -1.23
CA ALA A 141 -23.15 -0.27 -2.17
C ALA A 141 -23.33 0.21 -3.62
N GLU A 142 -24.56 0.50 -4.04
CA GLU A 142 -24.85 1.07 -5.37
C GLU A 142 -24.22 2.47 -5.54
N GLU A 143 -24.31 3.31 -4.51
CA GLU A 143 -23.67 4.64 -4.52
C GLU A 143 -22.15 4.52 -4.65
N LEU A 144 -21.53 3.64 -3.86
CA LEU A 144 -20.10 3.37 -3.92
C LEU A 144 -19.67 2.85 -5.30
N GLN A 145 -20.46 1.95 -5.91
CA GLN A 145 -20.21 1.47 -7.28
C GLN A 145 -20.30 2.60 -8.31
N ARG A 146 -21.26 3.52 -8.17
CA ARG A 146 -21.42 4.64 -9.10
C ARG A 146 -20.20 5.56 -9.05
N ILE A 147 -19.77 5.92 -7.84
CA ILE A 147 -18.59 6.73 -7.57
C ILE A 147 -17.34 6.07 -8.18
N VAL A 148 -17.12 4.78 -7.89
CA VAL A 148 -15.97 4.06 -8.44
C VAL A 148 -16.03 4.02 -9.98
N ARG A 149 -17.18 3.73 -10.59
CA ARG A 149 -17.28 3.67 -12.07
C ARG A 149 -16.99 5.00 -12.76
N HIS A 150 -17.36 6.13 -12.17
CA HIS A 150 -17.24 7.45 -12.80
C HIS A 150 -15.89 8.12 -12.53
N HIS A 151 -15.19 7.70 -11.47
CA HIS A 151 -13.91 8.30 -11.09
C HIS A 151 -12.77 7.30 -11.24
N LYS A 152 -12.15 7.29 -12.41
CA LYS A 152 -10.96 6.48 -12.71
C LYS A 152 -9.89 6.64 -11.64
N ASP A 153 -9.66 7.85 -11.16
CA ASP A 153 -8.68 8.17 -10.12
C ASP A 153 -8.88 7.42 -8.79
N ILE A 154 -10.11 6.93 -8.52
CA ILE A 154 -10.41 6.16 -7.31
C ILE A 154 -9.95 4.71 -7.43
N TRP A 155 -10.13 4.06 -8.59
CA TRP A 155 -9.82 2.63 -8.74
C TRP A 155 -8.55 2.35 -9.51
N ASP A 156 -8.09 3.24 -10.39
CA ASP A 156 -6.87 3.05 -11.18
C ASP A 156 -5.65 2.76 -10.28
N PRO A 157 -5.45 3.44 -9.13
CA PRO A 157 -4.37 3.09 -8.19
C PRO A 157 -4.51 1.70 -7.56
N TYR A 158 -5.73 1.17 -7.45
CA TYR A 158 -6.02 -0.14 -6.86
C TYR A 158 -6.14 -1.26 -7.90
N ALA A 159 -6.34 -0.91 -9.17
CA ALA A 159 -6.46 -1.82 -10.28
C ALA A 159 -5.10 -2.23 -10.86
N ASP A 160 -4.04 -1.50 -10.52
CA ASP A 160 -2.66 -1.92 -10.79
C ASP A 160 -2.22 -3.00 -9.80
N LEU A 161 -2.73 -4.21 -10.03
CA LEU A 161 -2.42 -5.39 -9.23
C LEU A 161 -0.94 -5.73 -9.25
N ASN A 162 -0.24 -5.47 -10.36
CA ASN A 162 1.18 -5.74 -10.49
C ASN A 162 1.98 -4.87 -9.51
N ARG A 163 1.64 -3.58 -9.44
CA ARG A 163 2.25 -2.66 -8.47
C ARG A 163 1.97 -3.05 -7.02
N HIS A 164 0.78 -3.58 -6.73
CA HIS A 164 0.48 -4.11 -5.39
C HIS A 164 1.28 -5.36 -5.03
N VAL A 165 1.41 -6.30 -5.96
CA VAL A 165 2.22 -7.52 -5.77
C VAL A 165 3.68 -7.14 -5.57
N GLU A 166 4.21 -6.24 -6.40
CA GLU A 166 5.57 -5.73 -6.30
C GLU A 166 5.84 -5.08 -4.94
N ALA A 167 4.97 -4.15 -4.51
CA ALA A 167 5.10 -3.48 -3.22
C ALA A 167 5.05 -4.49 -2.06
N THR A 168 4.20 -5.51 -2.15
CA THR A 168 4.09 -6.57 -1.14
C THR A 168 5.35 -7.42 -1.09
N LEU A 169 5.90 -7.83 -2.23
CA LEU A 169 7.14 -8.61 -2.29
C LEU A 169 8.34 -7.82 -1.75
N ILE A 170 8.44 -6.53 -2.09
CA ILE A 170 9.49 -5.65 -1.55
C ILE A 170 9.36 -5.53 -0.02
N GLU A 171 8.14 -5.40 0.51
CA GLU A 171 7.91 -5.37 1.95
C GLU A 171 8.34 -6.69 2.62
N MET A 172 7.97 -7.83 2.02
CA MET A 172 8.32 -9.16 2.52
C MET A 172 9.83 -9.42 2.49
N ILE A 173 10.54 -8.97 1.46
CA ILE A 173 11.99 -9.12 1.34
C ILE A 173 12.71 -8.17 2.31
N SER A 174 12.23 -6.94 2.44
CA SER A 174 12.88 -5.92 3.28
C SER A 174 12.68 -6.16 4.78
N GLY A 175 11.63 -6.88 5.18
CA GLY A 175 11.37 -7.20 6.59
C GLY A 175 11.18 -5.94 7.46
N GLY A 176 10.72 -4.84 6.86
CA GLY A 176 10.55 -3.54 7.52
C GLY A 176 11.81 -2.66 7.55
N GLU A 177 12.94 -3.10 6.97
CA GLU A 177 14.14 -2.27 6.86
C GLU A 177 13.99 -1.20 5.76
N VAL A 178 13.91 0.07 6.18
CA VAL A 178 13.64 1.21 5.28
C VAL A 178 14.69 1.34 4.18
N VAL A 179 15.98 1.18 4.50
CA VAL A 179 17.07 1.34 3.52
C VAL A 179 17.01 0.25 2.46
N LEU A 180 16.79 -1.00 2.87
CA LEU A 180 16.66 -2.13 1.96
C LEU A 180 15.40 -1.99 1.08
N LYS A 181 14.28 -1.56 1.67
CA LYS A 181 13.03 -1.29 0.95
C LYS A 181 13.22 -0.26 -0.17
N GLU A 182 13.80 0.89 0.14
CA GLU A 182 14.05 1.94 -0.87
C GLU A 182 15.09 1.49 -1.90
N SER A 183 16.13 0.77 -1.49
CA SER A 183 17.13 0.22 -2.41
C SER A 183 16.52 -0.78 -3.40
N LEU A 184 15.61 -1.65 -2.94
CA LEU A 184 14.91 -2.60 -3.78
C LEU A 184 13.96 -1.90 -4.75
N ARG A 185 13.23 -0.88 -4.30
CA ARG A 185 12.38 -0.04 -5.17
C ARG A 185 13.19 0.59 -6.29
N SER A 186 14.25 1.32 -5.94
CA SER A 186 15.13 1.94 -6.95
C SER A 186 15.73 0.90 -7.90
N LYS A 187 16.11 -0.28 -7.38
CA LYS A 187 16.66 -1.34 -8.24
C LYS A 187 15.62 -1.90 -9.21
N VAL A 188 14.37 -2.05 -8.79
CA VAL A 188 13.28 -2.49 -9.65
C VAL A 188 13.01 -1.44 -10.73
N ASP A 189 12.93 -0.17 -10.36
CA ASP A 189 12.75 0.93 -11.31
C ASP A 189 13.88 0.97 -12.36
N ASP A 190 15.15 0.91 -11.91
CA ASP A 190 16.32 0.85 -12.80
C ASP A 190 16.26 -0.35 -13.75
N LEU A 191 15.82 -1.51 -13.26
CA LEU A 191 15.68 -2.72 -14.08
C LEU A 191 14.55 -2.59 -15.09
N LYS A 192 13.39 -2.05 -14.69
CA LYS A 192 12.28 -1.76 -15.61
C LYS A 192 12.73 -0.83 -16.72
N ASP A 193 13.44 0.25 -16.38
CA ASP A 193 13.94 1.22 -17.35
C ASP A 193 14.98 0.60 -18.28
N SER A 194 15.84 -0.28 -17.78
CA SER A 194 16.82 -1.00 -18.60
C SER A 194 16.18 -2.00 -19.58
N ILE A 195 15.03 -2.57 -19.21
CA ILE A 195 14.33 -3.55 -20.04
C ILE A 195 13.39 -2.84 -21.00
N ARG A 196 12.72 -1.75 -20.59
CA ARG A 196 11.77 -1.00 -21.43
C ARG A 196 12.44 -0.59 -22.75
N GLY A 197 11.85 -1.05 -23.85
CA GLY A 197 12.26 -0.68 -25.20
C GLY A 197 11.81 0.74 -25.56
N LYS A 198 12.14 1.19 -26.77
CA LYS A 198 11.66 2.47 -27.30
C LYS A 198 10.19 2.42 -27.72
N ALA A 199 9.64 1.22 -27.91
CA ALA A 199 8.27 1.02 -28.36
C ALA A 199 7.29 1.07 -27.17
N ASP A 200 6.32 1.98 -27.25
CA ASP A 200 5.27 2.18 -26.24
C ASP A 200 4.14 1.14 -26.43
N ASN A 201 4.48 -0.15 -26.30
CA ASN A 201 3.53 -1.26 -26.43
C ASN A 201 2.96 -1.63 -25.04
N PRO A 202 1.63 -1.54 -24.82
CA PRO A 202 1.01 -1.92 -23.55
C PRO A 202 1.31 -3.36 -23.12
N VAL A 203 1.47 -4.29 -24.07
CA VAL A 203 1.77 -5.70 -23.77
C VAL A 203 3.22 -5.87 -23.33
N ASP A 204 4.15 -5.10 -23.91
CA ASP A 204 5.56 -5.06 -23.49
C ASP A 204 5.63 -4.56 -22.03
N ALA A 205 4.97 -3.45 -21.72
CA ALA A 205 4.92 -2.90 -20.36
C ALA A 205 4.40 -3.92 -19.33
N LEU A 206 3.33 -4.66 -19.66
CA LEU A 206 2.80 -5.72 -18.79
C LEU A 206 3.79 -6.87 -18.59
N LEU A 207 4.50 -7.28 -19.64
CA LEU A 207 5.53 -8.32 -19.53
C LEU A 207 6.74 -7.85 -18.73
N VAL A 208 7.15 -6.58 -18.86
CA VAL A 208 8.19 -5.98 -18.02
C VAL A 208 7.81 -6.06 -16.55
N ASP A 209 6.58 -5.68 -16.20
CA ASP A 209 6.09 -5.78 -14.82
C ASP A 209 6.06 -7.24 -14.34
N GLN A 210 5.63 -8.17 -15.19
CA GLN A 210 5.62 -9.60 -14.87
C GLN A 210 7.03 -10.17 -14.65
N ILE A 211 8.02 -9.74 -15.44
CA ILE A 211 9.43 -10.11 -15.27
C ILE A 211 9.94 -9.60 -13.91
N MET A 212 9.59 -8.37 -13.51
CA MET A 212 9.99 -7.81 -12.22
C MET A 212 9.37 -8.55 -11.03
N ILE A 213 8.07 -8.87 -11.10
CA ILE A 213 7.40 -9.69 -10.07
C ILE A 213 8.10 -11.04 -9.96
N SER A 214 8.34 -11.72 -11.08
CA SER A 214 9.00 -13.03 -11.09
C SER A 214 10.44 -12.96 -10.58
N TRP A 215 11.16 -11.87 -10.84
CA TRP A 215 12.50 -11.62 -10.30
C TRP A 215 12.47 -11.43 -8.78
N LEU A 216 11.53 -10.64 -8.25
CA LEU A 216 11.35 -10.47 -6.80
C LEU A 216 10.98 -11.79 -6.12
N GLU A 217 10.04 -12.56 -6.69
CA GLU A 217 9.68 -13.89 -6.20
C GLU A 217 10.89 -14.84 -6.16
N LEU A 218 11.72 -14.82 -7.20
CA LEU A 218 12.95 -15.61 -7.27
C LEU A 218 13.93 -15.22 -6.15
N ARG A 219 14.13 -13.92 -5.90
CA ARG A 219 14.99 -13.44 -4.80
C ARG A 219 14.45 -13.84 -3.44
N TYR A 220 13.14 -13.66 -3.23
CA TYR A 220 12.48 -14.04 -1.98
C TYR A 220 12.60 -15.54 -1.69
N THR A 221 12.25 -16.38 -2.66
CA THR A 221 12.32 -17.84 -2.52
C THR A 221 13.76 -18.32 -2.32
N HIS A 222 14.74 -17.72 -2.98
CA HIS A 222 16.15 -18.03 -2.76
C HIS A 222 16.62 -17.73 -1.34
N MET A 223 16.24 -16.57 -0.79
CA MET A 223 16.51 -16.23 0.61
C MET A 223 15.82 -17.21 1.57
N ALA A 224 14.57 -17.57 1.30
CA ALA A 224 13.81 -18.51 2.13
C ALA A 224 14.44 -19.91 2.12
N THR A 225 14.93 -20.39 0.97
CA THR A 225 15.70 -21.64 0.88
C THR A 225 16.91 -21.61 1.80
N LEU A 226 17.70 -20.52 1.78
CA LEU A 226 18.90 -20.37 2.63
C LEU A 226 18.56 -20.34 4.13
N GLN A 227 17.42 -19.77 4.51
CA GLN A 227 16.97 -19.70 5.90
C GLN A 227 16.35 -21.02 6.40
N SER A 228 15.79 -21.83 5.50
CA SER A 228 15.09 -23.07 5.81
C SER A 228 15.99 -24.28 6.14
N GLN A 229 17.32 -24.10 6.15
CA GLN A 229 18.30 -25.15 6.43
C GLN A 229 18.16 -25.81 7.82
N ASN A 230 17.28 -25.30 8.68
CA ASN A 230 16.99 -25.85 10.00
C ASN A 230 16.02 -27.06 9.99
N GLY A 231 15.43 -27.44 8.83
CA GLY A 231 14.57 -28.63 8.73
C GLY A 231 14.39 -29.18 7.31
N GLU A 232 14.50 -30.52 7.13
CA GLU A 232 14.44 -31.19 5.82
C GLU A 232 13.15 -30.96 5.02
N ARG A 233 12.00 -30.83 5.71
CA ARG A 233 10.69 -30.66 5.07
C ARG A 233 10.50 -29.23 4.53
N ASP A 234 11.09 -28.24 5.20
CA ASP A 234 11.02 -26.83 4.79
C ASP A 234 11.99 -26.55 3.63
N SER A 235 13.18 -27.14 3.64
CA SER A 235 14.15 -27.04 2.55
C SER A 235 13.58 -27.53 1.21
N ARG A 236 12.98 -28.73 1.16
CA ARG A 236 12.39 -29.25 -0.10
C ARG A 236 11.23 -28.40 -0.62
N PHE A 237 10.44 -27.81 0.28
CA PHE A 237 9.36 -26.93 -0.10
C PHE A 237 9.90 -25.67 -0.79
N TRP A 238 10.87 -25.00 -0.16
CA TRP A 238 11.45 -23.77 -0.71
C TRP A 238 12.27 -24.01 -1.98
N ASP A 239 12.96 -25.14 -2.10
CA ASP A 239 13.63 -25.54 -3.35
C ASP A 239 12.65 -25.69 -4.52
N ALA A 240 11.50 -26.33 -4.27
CA ALA A 240 10.47 -26.46 -5.29
C ALA A 240 9.84 -25.11 -5.67
N GLN A 241 9.66 -24.22 -4.69
CA GLN A 241 9.15 -22.86 -4.93
C GLN A 241 10.16 -22.00 -5.72
N TYR A 242 11.44 -22.10 -5.39
CA TYR A 242 12.53 -21.46 -6.12
C TYR A 242 12.58 -21.90 -7.59
N ALA A 243 12.53 -23.22 -7.85
CA ALA A 243 12.54 -23.75 -9.21
C ALA A 243 11.34 -23.26 -10.04
N ARG A 244 10.15 -23.16 -9.43
CA ARG A 244 8.94 -22.62 -10.07
C ARG A 244 9.09 -21.12 -10.39
N ALA A 245 9.58 -20.32 -9.43
CA ALA A 245 9.80 -18.90 -9.63
C ALA A 245 10.82 -18.65 -10.75
N HIS A 246 11.90 -19.43 -10.77
CA HIS A 246 12.92 -19.37 -11.82
C HIS A 246 12.35 -19.70 -13.21
N SER A 247 11.55 -20.76 -13.31
CA SER A 247 10.90 -21.13 -14.57
C SER A 247 9.95 -20.05 -15.08
N ARG A 248 9.17 -19.40 -14.19
CA ARG A 248 8.29 -18.28 -14.58
C ARG A 248 9.08 -17.07 -15.04
N TYR A 249 10.17 -16.75 -14.35
CA TYR A 249 11.05 -15.64 -14.71
C TYR A 249 11.63 -15.82 -16.12
N LEU A 250 12.17 -17.01 -16.43
CA LEU A 250 12.68 -17.30 -17.78
C LEU A 250 11.58 -17.31 -18.85
N ALA A 251 10.40 -17.85 -18.53
CA ALA A 251 9.26 -17.85 -19.45
C ALA A 251 8.84 -16.42 -19.82
N ALA A 252 8.71 -15.53 -18.84
CA ALA A 252 8.34 -14.13 -19.05
C ALA A 252 9.37 -13.38 -19.91
N ILE A 253 10.67 -13.64 -19.73
CA ILE A 253 11.72 -13.07 -20.57
C ILE A 253 11.60 -13.56 -22.02
N ARG A 254 11.36 -14.86 -22.23
CA ARG A 254 11.18 -15.42 -23.58
C ARG A 254 9.97 -14.83 -24.28
N GLU A 255 8.84 -14.75 -23.60
CA GLU A 255 7.62 -14.12 -24.13
C GLU A 255 7.87 -12.65 -24.52
N LEU A 256 8.65 -11.91 -23.72
CA LEU A 256 9.00 -10.53 -24.06
C LEU A 256 9.86 -10.46 -25.32
N VAL A 257 10.83 -11.35 -25.46
CA VAL A 257 11.67 -11.45 -26.67
C VAL A 257 10.81 -11.78 -27.89
N ASP A 258 9.92 -12.76 -27.80
CA ASP A 258 9.04 -13.18 -28.89
C ASP A 258 8.12 -12.03 -29.34
N ILE A 259 7.54 -11.29 -28.37
CA ILE A 259 6.72 -10.12 -28.66
C ILE A 259 7.54 -9.03 -29.36
N ARG A 260 8.74 -8.71 -28.87
CA ARG A 260 9.59 -7.69 -29.50
C ARG A 260 10.03 -8.08 -30.90
N GLU A 261 10.28 -9.35 -31.15
CA GLU A 261 10.58 -9.88 -32.48
C GLU A 261 9.38 -9.72 -33.43
N ILE A 262 8.15 -10.00 -32.96
CA ILE A 262 6.92 -9.79 -33.73
C ILE A 262 6.71 -8.30 -34.07
N TYR A 263 7.01 -7.39 -33.14
CA TYR A 263 6.84 -5.94 -33.32
C TYR A 263 8.04 -5.23 -33.97
N GLY A 264 9.14 -5.94 -34.26
CA GLY A 264 10.30 -5.41 -34.97
C GLY A 264 11.21 -4.49 -34.13
N ASP A 265 11.20 -4.61 -32.80
CA ASP A 265 12.06 -3.81 -31.91
C ASP A 265 13.41 -4.52 -31.68
N SER A 266 14.37 -4.32 -32.59
CA SER A 266 15.63 -5.07 -32.62
C SER A 266 16.69 -4.62 -31.60
N ASP A 267 16.55 -3.44 -30.97
CA ASP A 267 17.57 -2.88 -30.08
C ASP A 267 17.57 -3.54 -28.69
N GLY A 268 16.41 -4.03 -28.21
CA GLY A 268 16.26 -4.62 -26.87
C GLY A 268 16.45 -6.14 -26.78
N VAL A 269 16.42 -6.85 -27.91
CA VAL A 269 16.42 -8.32 -27.97
C VAL A 269 17.80 -8.92 -27.66
N SER A 270 18.87 -8.23 -28.04
CA SER A 270 20.25 -8.73 -27.91
C SER A 270 20.68 -8.90 -26.43
N HIS A 271 20.32 -7.97 -25.56
CA HIS A 271 20.68 -8.04 -24.13
C HIS A 271 19.89 -9.12 -23.37
N LEU A 272 18.64 -9.37 -23.77
CA LEU A 272 17.80 -10.38 -23.14
C LEU A 272 18.13 -11.81 -23.60
N ARG A 273 18.57 -12.00 -24.85
CA ARG A 273 19.03 -13.31 -25.34
C ARG A 273 20.28 -13.81 -24.62
N GLU A 274 21.25 -12.95 -24.32
CA GLU A 274 22.43 -13.34 -23.53
C GLU A 274 22.07 -13.88 -22.13
N VAL A 275 21.02 -13.33 -21.51
CA VAL A 275 20.54 -13.79 -20.18
C VAL A 275 19.84 -15.15 -20.27
N VAL A 276 19.18 -15.45 -21.39
CA VAL A 276 18.46 -16.71 -21.61
C VAL A 276 19.41 -17.83 -22.07
N ASP A 277 20.38 -17.52 -22.94
CA ASP A 277 21.29 -18.50 -23.56
C ASP A 277 22.56 -18.74 -22.73
N GLY A 278 22.84 -17.87 -21.74
CA GLY A 278 24.00 -17.97 -20.85
C GLY A 278 23.86 -18.91 -19.65
N ASN A 279 22.79 -19.70 -19.57
CA ASN A 279 22.49 -20.65 -18.47
C ASN A 279 22.28 -22.07 -18.97
#